data_AF-A0A948SAM2-F1
#
_entry.id   AF-A0A948SAM2-F1
#
_cell.length_a   1.000
_cell.length_b   1.000
_cell.length_c   1.000
_cell.angle_alpha   90.00
_cell.angle_beta   90.00
_cell.angle_gamma   90.00
#
_symmetry.space_group_name_H-M   'P 1'
#
loop_
_entity.id
_entity.type
_entity.pdbx_description
1 polymer ?
#
loop_
_entity_poly.entity_id
_entity_poly.type
_entity_poly.pdbx_seq_one_letter_code
_entity_poly.pdbx_strand_id
1 'polypeptide(L)' 'MRAQEGPQNGDTILLDTGTTTRELACLLVRRDHLTVVTNDWVVAGTLENVPGIDVFLLGG' A
#
# COMPACT_ATOMS: atom_id res chain seq x y z
N MET A 1 22.30 -8.48 8.90
CA MET A 1 20.99 -8.60 8.25
C MET A 1 20.09 -7.53 8.86
N ARG A 2 19.93 -6.35 8.23
CA ARG A 2 19.00 -5.33 8.72
C ARG A 2 17.60 -5.75 8.26
N ALA A 3 16.77 -6.24 9.17
CA ALA A 3 15.36 -6.40 8.88
C ALA A 3 14.81 -5.00 8.58
N GLN A 4 14.28 -4.78 7.38
CA GLN A 4 13.54 -3.55 7.10
C GLN A 4 12.29 -3.62 7.94
N GLU A 5 12.21 -2.74 8.94
CA GLU A 5 10.99 -2.54 9.71
C GLU A 5 9.89 -2.19 8.71
N GLY A 6 8.81 -2.97 8.72
CA GLY A 6 7.69 -2.75 7.79
C GLY A 6 7.05 -1.38 8.00
N PRO A 7 6.17 -0.95 7.07
CA PRO A 7 5.50 0.35 7.16
C PRO A 7 4.86 0.54 8.54
N GLN A 8 4.87 1.74 9.09
CA GLN A 8 4.27 2.12 10.37
C GLN A 8 3.00 2.95 10.14
N ASN A 9 2.20 3.13 11.19
CA ASN A 9 1.02 4.00 11.10
C ASN A 9 1.48 5.44 10.86
N GLY A 10 0.86 6.14 9.91
CA GLY A 10 1.29 7.48 9.48
C GLY A 10 2.25 7.48 8.29
N ASP A 11 2.78 6.32 7.87
CA ASP A 11 3.75 6.26 6.78
C ASP A 11 3.10 6.47 5.41
N THR A 12 3.88 7.07 4.51
CA THR A 12 3.61 7.04 3.07
C THR A 12 4.51 6.01 2.40
N ILE A 13 3.92 5.11 1.63
CA ILE A 13 4.64 4.05 0.91
C ILE A 13 4.29 4.05 -0.58
N LEU A 14 5.29 3.72 -1.41
CA LEU A 14 5.12 3.49 -2.83
C LEU A 14 5.06 1.98 -3.10
N LEU A 15 3.96 1.52 -3.69
CA LEU A 15 3.78 0.14 -4.12
C LEU A 15 3.74 0.11 -5.65
N ASP A 16 4.75 -0.49 -6.27
CA ASP A 16 4.82 -0.66 -7.72
C ASP A 16 4.05 -1.91 -8.19
N THR A 17 3.88 -2.04 -9.50
CA THR A 17 3.35 -3.22 -10.17
C THR A 17 4.11 -4.52 -9.84
N GLY A 18 3.38 -5.58 -9.51
CA GLY A 18 3.96 -6.91 -9.29
C GLY A 18 3.07 -7.83 -8.46
N THR A 19 3.13 -9.14 -8.72
CA THR A 19 2.32 -10.12 -7.98
C THR A 19 2.70 -10.18 -6.50
N THR A 20 3.99 -10.02 -6.17
CA THR A 20 4.46 -9.93 -4.78
C THR A 20 3.97 -8.66 -4.08
N THR A 21 3.84 -7.56 -4.80
CA THR A 21 3.35 -6.28 -4.25
C THR A 21 1.86 -6.36 -3.91
N ARG A 22 1.08 -7.13 -4.69
CA ARG A 22 -0.34 -7.36 -4.42
C ARG A 22 -0.57 -8.15 -3.13
N GLU A 23 0.22 -9.19 -2.90
CA GLU A 23 0.17 -9.93 -1.63
C GLU A 23 0.55 -9.03 -0.43
N LEU A 24 1.52 -8.13 -0.61
CA LEU A 24 1.87 -7.15 0.42
C LEU A 24 0.71 -6.17 0.69
N ALA A 25 -0.02 -5.72 -0.35
CA ALA A 25 -1.19 -4.87 -0.18
C ALA A 25 -2.24 -5.52 0.74
N CYS A 26 -2.50 -6.82 0.58
CA CYS A 26 -3.40 -7.57 1.47
C CYS A 26 -2.97 -7.55 2.94
N LEU A 27 -1.67 -7.43 3.23
CA LEU A 27 -1.15 -7.37 4.61
C LEU A 27 -1.27 -5.97 5.23
N LEU A 28 -1.42 -4.93 4.40
CA LEU A 28 -1.50 -3.54 4.86
C LEU A 28 -2.89 -3.14 5.33
N VAL A 29 -3.92 -3.95 5.06
CA VAL A 29 -5.33 -3.65 5.40
C VAL A 29 -5.61 -3.47 6.91
N ARG A 30 -4.63 -3.79 7.76
CA ARG A 30 -4.70 -3.65 9.23
C ARG A 30 -3.94 -2.42 9.76
N ARG A 31 -3.42 -1.56 8.88
CA ARG A 31 -2.68 -0.35 9.25
C ARG A 31 -3.62 0.85 9.25
N ASP A 32 -3.37 1.76 10.18
CA ASP A 32 -4.12 3.00 10.30
C ASP A 32 -3.26 4.17 9.84
N HIS A 33 -3.91 5.17 9.24
CA HIS A 33 -3.31 6.40 8.73
C HIS A 33 -2.16 6.14 7.75
N LEU A 34 -2.31 5.15 6.86
CA LEU A 34 -1.30 4.84 5.86
C LEU A 34 -1.62 5.58 4.55
N THR A 35 -0.62 6.17 3.91
CA THR A 35 -0.78 6.68 2.55
C THR A 35 -0.09 5.74 1.57
N VAL A 36 -0.82 5.22 0.59
CA VAL A 36 -0.31 4.32 -0.43
C VAL A 36 -0.33 5.01 -1.78
N VAL A 37 0.84 5.18 -2.37
CA VAL A 37 1.00 5.63 -3.74
C VAL A 37 1.26 4.39 -4.61
N THR A 38 0.54 4.22 -5.71
CA THR A 38 0.71 3.06 -6.59
C THR A 38 0.41 3.40 -8.04
N ASN A 39 1.00 2.69 -9.00
CA ASN A 39 0.65 2.73 -10.42
C ASN A 39 -0.18 1.49 -10.85
N ASP A 40 -0.50 0.56 -9.94
CA ASP A 40 -1.23 -0.68 -10.23
C ASP A 40 -2.71 -0.55 -9.82
N TRP A 41 -3.60 -0.67 -10.80
CA TRP A 41 -5.04 -0.63 -10.58
C TRP A 41 -5.54 -1.69 -9.59
N VAL A 42 -4.93 -2.87 -9.58
CA VAL A 42 -5.34 -3.96 -8.68
C VAL A 42 -4.94 -3.64 -7.25
N VAL A 43 -3.75 -3.05 -7.04
CA VAL A 43 -3.33 -2.61 -5.71
C VAL A 43 -4.24 -1.50 -5.21
N ALA A 44 -4.54 -0.51 -6.07
CA ALA A 44 -5.43 0.59 -5.72
C ALA A 44 -6.82 0.10 -5.30
N GLY A 45 -7.48 -0.72 -6.13
CA GLY A 45 -8.81 -1.25 -5.83
C GLY A 45 -8.85 -2.17 -4.61
N THR A 46 -7.74 -2.83 -4.27
CA THR A 46 -7.65 -3.66 -3.05
C THR A 46 -7.65 -2.81 -1.78
N LEU A 47 -7.09 -1.60 -1.84
CA LEU A 47 -6.85 -0.75 -0.67
C LEU A 47 -7.82 0.44 -0.57
N GLU A 48 -8.48 0.85 -1.65
CA GLU A 48 -9.31 2.07 -1.71
C GLU A 48 -10.47 2.07 -0.71
N ASN A 49 -10.98 0.89 -0.34
CA ASN A 49 -12.10 0.73 0.59
C ASN A 49 -11.65 0.38 2.02
N VAL A 50 -10.33 0.39 2.27
CA VAL A 50 -9.79 0.10 3.60
C VAL A 50 -9.83 1.37 4.45
N PRO A 51 -10.57 1.39 5.57
CA PRO A 51 -10.59 2.55 6.46
C PRO A 51 -9.18 2.85 6.97
N GLY A 52 -8.81 4.14 6.99
CA GLY A 52 -7.50 4.59 7.46
C GLY A 52 -6.36 4.42 6.45
N ILE A 53 -6.66 4.03 5.20
CA ILE A 53 -5.67 4.03 4.11
C ILE A 53 -6.09 5.04 3.04
N ASP A 54 -5.23 6.02 2.77
CA ASP A 54 -5.37 6.95 1.66
C ASP A 54 -4.63 6.41 0.44
N VAL A 55 -5.33 6.17 -0.67
CA VAL A 55 -4.76 5.60 -1.88
C VAL A 55 -4.63 6.64 -2.98
N PHE A 56 -3.42 6.80 -3.51
CA PHE A 56 -3.11 7.63 -4.67
C PHE A 56 -2.67 6.75 -5.83
N LEU A 57 -3.53 6.64 -6.83
CA LEU A 57 -3.15 6.03 -8.10
C LEU A 57 -2.39 7.05 -8.95
N LEU A 58 -1.11 6.79 -9.17
CA LEU A 58 -0.31 7.51 -10.15
C LEU A 58 -0.86 7.17 -11.54
N GLY A 59 -1.46 8.16 -12.18
CA GLY A 59 -1.86 8.06 -13.58
C GLY A 59 -0.62 7.93 -14.47
N GLY A 60 -0.79 7.18 -15.57
CA GLY A 60 0.10 7.25 -16.74
C GLY A 60 -0.35 8.37 -17.67
#